data_AF-A0A958Y2V3-F1
#
_entry.id   AF-A0A958Y2V3-F1
#
_cell.length_a   1.000
_cell.length_b   1.000
_cell.length_c   1.000
_cell.angle_alpha   90.00
_cell.angle_beta   90.00
_cell.angle_gamma   90.00
#
_symmetry.space_group_name_H-M   'P 1'
#
loop_
_entity.id
_entity.type
_entity.pdbx_description
1 polymer ?
#
loop_
_entity_poly.entity_id
_entity_poly.type
_entity_poly.pdbx_seq_one_letter_code
_entity_poly.pdbx_strand_id
1 'polypeptide(L)'
;VELDNGLYEIGIHIADVSHYVKEGTILDEEAYERATSIYLVDRVVPMLPEILSNNACSLRPHEEKYTFSAVFKMNDKAEVVDKWFGRTVTFSDARFAYEEAQHIIESNATLNTIETSQKEAINCLIPKEISLTGEEYKTDINIAHAIVKLNELAKILRKKRMSSGAISFDKVEVKFTLDEENEPTGVFFKTSKEANKLIEEFMLLANRSVAEFVGKPDKNGNRKTFVYRIHDEPDDSKLAALQNVVSKFGYKLNFKDRKSTTRSLNNLLSEVVGKKEQNLVDTLTIRSMSKAEYSTHNIGHYGLAFDYYTHFTSPIRRYPDVMAHRLLQHYLDGGKSVNENLYEEKCEHSSSMEYLATQAERDSIKYMQIKFMQDHKDQEFHGVISGVTDWGIYVEIISNKCEGMVRLRDISDDHYVFDESQFAIIGKNTKNMYQLGDEVIVKVKEADLVKKHLDFILLGKVETN
;
A
#
# COMPACT_ATOMS: atom_id res chain seq x y z
N VAL A 1 -3.21 9.44 25.40
CA VAL A 1 -3.35 10.18 26.68
C VAL A 1 -2.12 11.06 26.85
N GLU A 2 -2.29 12.33 27.22
CA GLU A 2 -1.16 13.20 27.61
C GLU A 2 -0.81 12.91 29.08
N LEU A 3 0.48 12.75 29.37
CA LEU A 3 1.02 12.45 30.70
C LEU A 3 1.65 13.70 31.30
N ASP A 4 1.67 13.79 32.63
CA ASP A 4 2.11 14.97 33.40
C ASP A 4 3.58 15.41 33.16
N ASN A 5 4.37 14.60 32.46
CA ASN A 5 5.79 14.83 32.17
C ASN A 5 6.07 15.25 30.71
N GLY A 6 5.05 15.68 29.97
CA GLY A 6 5.19 16.05 28.55
C GLY A 6 5.38 14.85 27.62
N LEU A 7 4.95 13.66 28.06
CA LEU A 7 4.88 12.46 27.23
C LEU A 7 3.44 12.17 26.83
N TYR A 8 3.28 11.44 25.74
CA TYR A 8 2.02 10.89 25.28
C TYR A 8 2.06 9.38 25.38
N GLU A 9 1.03 8.79 25.98
CA GLU A 9 0.76 7.37 25.86
C GLU A 9 -0.15 7.12 24.66
N ILE A 10 0.35 6.31 23.72
CA ILE A 10 -0.32 5.97 22.45
C ILE A 10 -0.47 4.46 22.38
N GLY A 11 -1.72 4.01 22.36
CA GLY A 11 -2.07 2.60 22.21
C GLY A 11 -2.45 2.25 20.77
N ILE A 12 -1.87 1.17 20.26
CA ILE A 12 -2.26 0.54 19.00
C ILE A 12 -2.87 -0.80 19.34
N HIS A 13 -4.21 -0.85 19.31
CA HIS A 13 -5.00 -1.99 19.76
C HIS A 13 -5.45 -2.78 18.53
N ILE A 14 -4.92 -3.99 18.34
CA ILE A 14 -5.23 -4.85 17.21
C ILE A 14 -6.16 -5.97 17.67
N ALA A 15 -7.18 -6.34 16.88
CA ALA A 15 -8.07 -7.45 17.23
C ALA A 15 -7.28 -8.72 17.61
N ASP A 16 -7.58 -9.31 18.77
CA ASP A 16 -6.93 -10.55 19.21
C ASP A 16 -7.57 -11.76 18.53
N VAL A 17 -7.29 -11.92 17.23
CA VAL A 17 -7.77 -13.06 16.45
C VAL A 17 -7.23 -14.37 16.99
N SER A 18 -6.00 -14.37 17.57
CA SER A 18 -5.41 -15.55 18.21
C SER A 18 -6.20 -16.05 19.43
N HIS A 19 -7.04 -15.19 20.01
CA HIS A 19 -8.00 -15.60 21.02
C HIS A 19 -9.06 -16.55 20.44
N TYR A 20 -9.60 -16.25 19.25
CA TYR A 20 -10.70 -16.99 18.63
C TYR A 20 -10.22 -18.14 17.74
N VAL A 21 -9.12 -17.95 17.01
CA VAL A 21 -8.52 -18.94 16.12
C VAL A 21 -7.43 -19.68 16.89
N LYS A 22 -7.77 -20.83 17.48
CA LYS A 22 -6.83 -21.66 18.25
C LYS A 22 -6.08 -22.64 17.34
N GLU A 23 -4.80 -22.83 17.63
CA GLU A 23 -3.93 -23.71 16.84
C GLU A 23 -4.47 -25.15 16.82
N GLY A 24 -4.44 -25.79 15.64
CA GLY A 24 -4.90 -27.17 15.45
C GLY A 24 -6.42 -27.35 15.41
N THR A 25 -7.18 -26.26 15.29
CA THR A 25 -8.63 -26.32 15.04
C THR A 25 -8.93 -26.22 13.55
N ILE A 26 -10.11 -26.68 13.12
CA ILE A 26 -10.58 -26.55 11.73
C ILE A 26 -10.53 -25.09 11.25
N LEU A 27 -10.83 -24.14 12.15
CA LEU A 27 -10.78 -22.72 11.84
C LEU A 27 -9.34 -22.23 11.58
N ASP A 28 -8.37 -22.77 12.30
CA ASP A 28 -6.95 -22.48 12.10
C ASP A 28 -6.42 -23.11 10.81
N GLU A 29 -6.80 -24.36 10.53
CA GLU A 29 -6.48 -25.04 9.28
C GLU A 29 -7.03 -24.23 8.08
N GLU A 30 -8.31 -23.85 8.10
CA GLU A 30 -8.90 -23.05 7.01
C GLU A 30 -8.24 -21.66 6.88
N ALA A 31 -7.93 -21.00 8.01
CA ALA A 31 -7.24 -19.72 7.98
C ALA A 31 -5.81 -19.82 7.44
N TYR A 32 -5.12 -20.93 7.74
CA TYR A 32 -3.81 -21.25 7.19
C TYR A 32 -3.89 -21.53 5.69
N GLU A 33 -4.81 -22.39 5.26
CA GLU A 33 -5.02 -22.74 3.84
C GLU A 33 -5.29 -21.49 2.99
N ARG A 34 -6.16 -20.58 3.47
CA ARG A 34 -6.41 -19.30 2.78
C ARG A 34 -5.24 -18.32 2.88
N ALA A 35 -4.59 -18.27 4.04
CA ALA A 35 -3.51 -17.36 4.47
C ALA A 35 -3.78 -15.84 4.39
N THR A 36 -4.62 -15.36 3.48
CA THR A 36 -4.99 -13.96 3.31
C THR A 36 -6.41 -13.81 2.79
N SER A 37 -7.07 -12.70 3.11
CA SER A 37 -8.29 -12.29 2.41
C SER A 37 -7.96 -11.79 0.99
N ILE A 38 -8.89 -11.95 0.05
CA ILE A 38 -8.79 -11.48 -1.34
C ILE A 38 -9.82 -10.38 -1.59
N TYR A 39 -9.40 -9.21 -2.07
CA TYR A 39 -10.26 -8.05 -2.30
C TYR A 39 -10.49 -7.83 -3.80
N LEU A 40 -11.50 -8.51 -4.35
CA LEU A 40 -11.94 -8.28 -5.73
C LEU A 40 -12.71 -6.96 -5.83
N VAL A 41 -12.95 -6.48 -7.05
CA VAL A 41 -13.67 -5.22 -7.27
C VAL A 41 -15.10 -5.27 -6.72
N ASP A 42 -15.78 -6.41 -6.90
CA ASP A 42 -17.20 -6.61 -6.56
C ASP A 42 -17.43 -7.30 -5.20
N ARG A 43 -16.41 -7.97 -4.64
CA ARG A 43 -16.57 -8.73 -3.38
C ARG A 43 -15.26 -8.98 -2.66
N VAL A 44 -15.37 -9.40 -1.40
CA VAL A 44 -14.25 -9.88 -0.59
C VAL A 44 -14.40 -11.38 -0.38
N VAL A 45 -13.31 -12.13 -0.57
CA VAL A 45 -13.21 -13.52 -0.11
C VAL A 45 -12.42 -13.51 1.20
N PRO A 46 -13.08 -13.61 2.36
CA PRO A 46 -12.41 -13.38 3.63
C PRO A 46 -11.59 -14.61 4.06
N MET A 47 -10.46 -14.37 4.72
CA MET A 47 -9.66 -15.43 5.36
C MET A 47 -10.43 -16.13 6.48
N LEU A 48 -11.24 -15.37 7.23
CA LEU A 48 -12.04 -15.85 8.34
C LEU A 48 -13.53 -15.76 8.02
N PRO A 49 -14.39 -16.61 8.62
CA PRO A 49 -15.84 -16.45 8.53
C PRO A 49 -16.30 -15.06 8.96
N GLU A 50 -17.32 -14.52 8.29
CA GLU A 50 -17.83 -13.16 8.54
C GLU A 50 -18.28 -12.93 9.98
N ILE A 51 -18.81 -13.96 10.64
CA ILE A 51 -19.22 -13.89 12.05
C ILE A 51 -18.03 -13.57 12.97
N LEU A 52 -16.81 -13.98 12.59
CA LEU A 52 -15.59 -13.62 13.31
C LEU A 52 -15.03 -12.29 12.81
N SER A 53 -14.86 -12.11 11.50
CA SER A 53 -14.21 -10.92 10.94
C SER A 53 -15.01 -9.64 11.20
N ASN A 54 -16.33 -9.68 11.04
CA ASN A 54 -17.19 -8.49 11.04
C ASN A 54 -17.85 -8.24 12.40
N ASN A 55 -17.92 -9.25 13.28
CA ASN A 55 -18.54 -9.13 14.59
C ASN A 55 -17.55 -9.36 15.74
N ALA A 56 -17.09 -10.59 15.95
CA ALA A 56 -16.31 -10.92 17.16
C ALA A 56 -14.97 -10.19 17.22
N CYS A 57 -14.22 -10.16 16.11
CA CYS A 57 -12.91 -9.53 16.02
C CYS A 57 -12.97 -8.05 15.60
N SER A 58 -14.06 -7.63 14.95
CA SER A 58 -14.22 -6.23 14.52
C SER A 58 -14.28 -5.30 15.73
N LEU A 59 -13.42 -4.28 15.76
CA LEU A 59 -13.33 -3.29 16.83
C LEU A 59 -14.45 -2.25 16.71
N ARG A 60 -15.69 -2.73 16.84
CA ARG A 60 -16.91 -1.92 16.74
C ARG A 60 -16.98 -0.89 17.87
N PRO A 61 -17.52 0.32 17.59
CA PRO A 61 -17.69 1.33 18.62
C PRO A 61 -18.70 0.87 19.66
N HIS A 62 -18.49 1.32 20.90
CA HIS A 62 -19.35 1.07 22.05
C HIS A 62 -19.55 -0.39 22.44
N GLU A 63 -18.58 -1.25 22.12
CA GLU A 63 -18.55 -2.66 22.49
C GLU A 63 -17.17 -3.01 23.07
N GLU A 64 -17.13 -3.85 24.11
CA GLU A 64 -15.88 -4.41 24.61
C GLU A 64 -15.31 -5.43 23.61
N LYS A 65 -14.02 -5.30 23.29
CA LYS A 65 -13.33 -6.17 22.32
C LYS A 65 -11.96 -6.61 22.82
N TYR A 66 -11.65 -7.88 22.61
CA TYR A 66 -10.32 -8.41 22.91
C TYR A 66 -9.30 -7.96 21.88
N THR A 67 -8.18 -7.47 22.37
CA THR A 67 -7.11 -6.89 21.55
C THR A 67 -5.75 -7.36 22.00
N PHE A 68 -4.81 -7.43 21.05
CA PHE A 68 -3.39 -7.48 21.31
C PHE A 68 -2.82 -6.09 21.02
N SER A 69 -2.27 -5.48 22.05
CA SER A 69 -1.90 -4.07 22.04
C SER A 69 -0.40 -3.87 22.03
N ALA A 70 0.01 -2.82 21.31
CA ALA A 70 1.31 -2.20 21.41
C ALA A 70 1.10 -0.77 21.95
N VAL A 71 1.59 -0.51 23.16
CA VAL A 71 1.45 0.78 23.85
C VAL A 71 2.80 1.46 23.94
N PHE A 72 2.87 2.74 23.58
CA PHE A 72 4.10 3.51 23.51
C PHE A 72 3.99 4.77 24.36
N LYS A 73 5.03 5.09 25.13
CA LYS A 73 5.22 6.43 25.69
C LYS A 73 6.16 7.21 24.79
N MET A 74 5.70 8.34 24.26
CA MET A 74 6.40 9.13 23.25
C MET A 74 6.48 10.60 23.64
N ASN A 75 7.59 11.27 23.33
CA ASN A 75 7.68 12.72 23.47
C ASN A 75 7.16 13.47 22.23
N ASP A 76 7.11 14.79 22.28
CA ASP A 76 6.71 15.66 21.15
C ASP A 76 7.58 15.53 19.89
N LYS A 77 8.77 14.93 20.00
CA LYS A 77 9.64 14.64 18.86
C LYS A 77 9.37 13.26 18.26
N ALA A 78 8.28 12.62 18.65
CA ALA A 78 7.91 11.26 18.29
C ALA A 78 9.02 10.24 18.61
N GLU A 79 9.75 10.44 19.70
CA GLU A 79 10.74 9.48 20.20
C GLU A 79 10.08 8.58 21.23
N VAL A 80 10.20 7.26 21.03
CA VAL A 80 9.66 6.25 21.95
C VAL A 80 10.58 6.14 23.16
N VAL A 81 10.04 6.47 24.33
CA VAL A 81 10.72 6.39 25.63
C VAL A 81 10.51 5.02 26.28
N ASP A 82 9.30 4.48 26.14
CA ASP A 82 8.89 3.21 26.73
C ASP A 82 7.89 2.50 25.81
N LYS A 83 7.84 1.17 25.90
CA LYS A 83 6.92 0.35 25.12
C LYS A 83 6.44 -0.86 25.91
N TRP A 84 5.18 -1.21 25.72
CA TRP A 84 4.55 -2.38 26.32
C TRP A 84 3.75 -3.15 25.28
N PHE A 85 3.77 -4.48 25.37
CA PHE A 85 2.98 -5.37 24.53
C PHE A 85 2.20 -6.34 25.38
N GLY A 86 0.94 -6.59 25.02
CA GLY A 86 0.14 -7.59 25.71
C GLY A 86 -1.33 -7.57 25.28
N ARG A 87 -2.06 -8.56 25.77
CA ARG A 87 -3.51 -8.64 25.59
C ARG A 87 -4.23 -7.62 26.46
N THR A 88 -5.27 -7.02 25.90
CA THR A 88 -6.10 -5.99 26.53
C THR A 88 -7.57 -6.17 26.14
N VAL A 89 -8.44 -5.49 26.87
CA VAL A 89 -9.83 -5.22 26.46
C VAL A 89 -9.89 -3.75 26.07
N THR A 90 -10.49 -3.45 24.92
CA THR A 90 -10.72 -2.07 24.47
C THR A 90 -12.21 -1.80 24.33
N PHE A 91 -12.59 -0.53 24.44
CA PHE A 91 -13.92 -0.03 24.14
C PHE A 91 -13.74 1.16 23.18
N SER A 92 -14.12 1.01 21.92
CA SER A 92 -13.92 2.07 20.92
C SER A 92 -14.98 3.16 21.11
N ASP A 93 -14.55 4.41 21.32
CA ASP A 93 -15.46 5.54 21.52
C ASP A 93 -16.14 6.00 20.22
N ALA A 94 -15.53 5.74 19.06
CA ALA A 94 -16.05 6.18 17.78
C ALA A 94 -15.48 5.36 16.61
N ARG A 95 -16.28 5.29 15.53
CA ARG A 95 -15.86 4.78 14.23
C ARG A 95 -15.73 5.95 13.26
N PHE A 96 -14.58 6.04 12.58
CA PHE A 96 -14.29 7.09 11.62
C PHE A 96 -13.98 6.51 10.24
N ALA A 97 -14.46 7.19 9.20
CA ALA A 97 -13.91 7.09 7.85
C ALA A 97 -12.62 7.93 7.74
N TYR A 98 -11.79 7.59 6.74
CA TYR A 98 -10.58 8.37 6.47
C TYR A 98 -10.92 9.80 6.06
N GLU A 99 -12.02 9.99 5.34
CA GLU A 99 -12.50 11.26 4.84
C GLU A 99 -12.92 12.19 5.99
N GLU A 100 -13.60 11.66 7.02
CA GLU A 100 -13.96 12.39 8.25
C GLU A 100 -12.71 12.81 9.04
N ALA A 101 -11.77 11.89 9.26
CA ALA A 101 -10.51 12.18 9.96
C ALA A 101 -9.65 13.18 9.17
N GLN A 102 -9.64 13.08 7.84
CA GLN A 102 -8.94 14.03 6.96
C GLN A 102 -9.54 15.43 7.10
N HIS A 103 -10.87 15.54 7.15
CA HIS A 103 -11.54 16.83 7.35
C HIS A 103 -11.16 17.47 8.69
N ILE A 104 -11.11 16.69 9.78
CA ILE A 104 -10.63 17.18 11.08
C ILE A 104 -9.19 17.68 10.98
N ILE A 105 -8.30 16.95 10.30
CA ILE A 105 -6.90 17.35 10.11
C ILE A 105 -6.80 18.68 9.34
N GLU A 106 -7.56 18.84 8.26
CA GLU A 106 -7.50 20.01 7.38
C GLU A 106 -8.14 21.25 8.01
N SER A 107 -9.33 21.09 8.59
CA SER A 107 -10.08 22.16 9.26
C SER A 107 -9.35 22.72 10.48
N ASN A 108 -8.35 22.01 10.99
CA ASN A 108 -7.54 22.39 12.14
C ASN A 108 -6.06 22.59 11.81
N ALA A 109 -5.68 22.70 10.53
CA ALA A 109 -4.29 22.78 10.09
C ALA A 109 -3.52 24.00 10.62
N THR A 110 -4.22 25.07 11.02
CA THR A 110 -3.61 26.27 11.62
C THR A 110 -3.32 26.11 13.11
N LEU A 111 -3.80 25.04 13.76
CA LEU A 111 -3.61 24.78 15.18
C LEU A 111 -2.30 24.02 15.50
N ASN A 112 -1.44 23.80 14.51
CA ASN A 112 -0.23 22.94 14.56
C ASN A 112 0.91 23.39 15.52
N THR A 113 0.65 24.27 16.48
CA THR A 113 1.64 24.74 17.48
C THR A 113 1.07 24.94 18.88
N ILE A 114 -0.11 24.39 19.19
CA ILE A 114 -0.88 24.89 20.32
C ILE A 114 -0.67 24.04 21.59
N GLU A 115 -0.07 24.68 22.60
CA GLU A 115 -0.08 24.25 23.99
C GLU A 115 -1.50 24.05 24.52
N THR A 116 -1.64 23.15 25.50
CA THR A 116 -2.87 22.58 26.11
C THR A 116 -3.95 23.60 26.55
N SER A 117 -3.70 24.91 26.48
CA SER A 117 -4.55 26.00 26.98
C SER A 117 -5.66 26.50 26.03
N GLN A 118 -5.70 26.07 24.75
CA GLN A 118 -6.75 26.48 23.80
C GLN A 118 -7.56 25.31 23.21
N LYS A 119 -7.89 24.30 24.03
CA LYS A 119 -8.71 23.16 23.60
C LYS A 119 -10.05 23.56 22.96
N GLU A 120 -10.59 24.73 23.33
CA GLU A 120 -11.89 25.26 22.88
C GLU A 120 -11.93 25.73 21.42
N ALA A 121 -10.79 25.89 20.74
CA ALA A 121 -10.73 26.40 19.37
C ALA A 121 -10.75 25.31 18.27
N ILE A 122 -10.77 24.03 18.65
CA ILE A 122 -10.75 22.92 17.67
C ILE A 122 -12.10 22.79 16.96
N ASN A 123 -12.07 22.71 15.64
CA ASN A 123 -13.25 22.41 14.84
C ASN A 123 -13.56 20.91 14.91
N CYS A 124 -14.73 20.59 15.46
CA CYS A 124 -15.25 19.23 15.60
C CYS A 124 -16.34 18.87 14.58
N LEU A 125 -16.69 19.77 13.67
CA LEU A 125 -17.78 19.55 12.71
C LEU A 125 -17.37 18.51 11.67
N ILE A 126 -18.25 17.55 11.42
CA ILE A 126 -18.16 16.59 10.34
C ILE A 126 -19.34 16.83 9.39
N PRO A 127 -19.09 17.32 8.16
CA PRO A 127 -20.13 17.55 7.17
C PRO A 127 -20.86 16.27 6.75
N LYS A 128 -22.12 16.43 6.33
CA LYS A 128 -23.00 15.35 5.88
C LYS A 128 -22.40 14.54 4.73
N GLU A 129 -21.69 15.19 3.82
CA GLU A 129 -21.20 14.61 2.55
C GLU A 129 -20.09 13.59 2.75
N ILE A 130 -19.35 13.69 3.86
CA ILE A 130 -18.24 12.77 4.19
C ILE A 130 -18.58 11.83 5.35
N SER A 131 -19.71 12.06 6.01
CA SER A 131 -20.12 11.34 7.20
C SER A 131 -20.51 9.90 6.90
N LEU A 132 -20.04 8.95 7.72
CA LEU A 132 -20.44 7.55 7.66
C LEU A 132 -21.94 7.34 7.86
N THR A 133 -22.60 8.24 8.59
CA THR A 133 -24.04 8.15 8.88
C THR A 133 -24.90 8.86 7.84
N GLY A 134 -24.28 9.57 6.89
CA GLY A 134 -24.99 10.43 5.93
C GLY A 134 -25.68 11.63 6.59
N GLU A 135 -25.23 12.02 7.79
CA GLU A 135 -25.75 13.17 8.54
C GLU A 135 -24.60 13.99 9.12
N GLU A 136 -24.78 15.31 9.19
CA GLU A 136 -23.83 16.22 9.83
C GLU A 136 -23.81 15.97 11.34
N TYR A 137 -22.62 15.92 11.94
CA TYR A 137 -22.47 15.78 13.39
C TYR A 137 -21.23 16.49 13.92
N LYS A 138 -21.14 16.61 15.25
CA LYS A 138 -19.92 17.08 15.93
C LYS A 138 -19.28 15.92 16.67
N THR A 139 -18.00 15.64 16.40
CA THR A 139 -17.24 14.66 17.17
C THR A 139 -16.89 15.18 18.56
N ASP A 140 -16.59 14.26 19.48
CA ASP A 140 -16.00 14.61 20.77
C ASP A 140 -14.70 15.40 20.58
N ILE A 141 -14.54 16.43 21.42
CA ILE A 141 -13.41 17.36 21.36
C ILE A 141 -12.08 16.66 21.60
N ASN A 142 -12.03 15.68 22.51
CA ASN A 142 -10.80 14.94 22.81
C ASN A 142 -10.41 14.02 21.67
N ILE A 143 -11.38 13.45 20.95
CA ILE A 143 -11.13 12.65 19.75
C ILE A 143 -10.53 13.53 18.66
N ALA A 144 -11.11 14.71 18.41
CA ALA A 144 -10.56 15.65 17.43
C ALA A 144 -9.11 16.05 17.78
N HIS A 145 -8.85 16.38 19.04
CA HIS A 145 -7.50 16.69 19.53
C HIS A 145 -6.53 15.52 19.35
N ALA A 146 -6.97 14.30 19.66
CA ALA A 146 -6.17 13.10 19.48
C ALA A 146 -5.82 12.88 18.00
N ILE A 147 -6.77 13.05 17.07
CA ILE A 147 -6.53 12.92 15.63
C ILE A 147 -5.46 13.93 15.18
N VAL A 148 -5.60 15.21 15.55
CA VAL A 148 -4.64 16.26 15.19
C VAL A 148 -3.26 15.96 15.77
N LYS A 149 -3.17 15.58 17.05
CA LYS A 149 -1.89 15.29 17.70
C LYS A 149 -1.21 14.04 17.14
N LEU A 150 -1.97 12.98 16.87
CA LEU A 150 -1.44 11.78 16.22
C LEU A 150 -0.92 12.11 14.81
N ASN A 151 -1.60 12.98 14.07
CA ASN A 151 -1.13 13.41 12.75
C ASN A 151 0.20 14.16 12.82
N GLU A 152 0.36 15.06 13.80
CA GLU A 152 1.62 15.78 14.04
C GLU A 152 2.79 14.80 14.25
N LEU A 153 2.60 13.83 15.16
CA LEU A 153 3.60 12.81 15.46
C LEU A 153 3.87 11.91 14.25
N ALA A 154 2.83 11.53 13.50
CA ALA A 154 2.96 10.72 12.29
C ALA A 154 3.81 11.43 11.21
N LYS A 155 3.65 12.75 11.03
CA LYS A 155 4.50 13.53 10.11
C LYS A 155 5.97 13.49 10.52
N ILE A 156 6.26 13.57 11.82
CA ILE A 156 7.63 13.47 12.34
C ILE A 156 8.20 12.06 12.10
N LEU A 157 7.43 11.01 12.40
CA LEU A 157 7.79 9.61 12.14
C LEU A 157 8.11 9.37 10.66
N ARG A 158 7.22 9.82 9.77
CA ARG A 158 7.38 9.73 8.31
C ARG A 158 8.66 10.41 7.84
N LYS A 159 8.90 11.65 8.30
CA LYS A 159 10.12 12.40 7.96
C LYS A 159 11.38 11.66 8.40
N LYS A 160 11.39 11.12 9.63
CA LYS A 160 12.51 10.30 10.15
C LYS A 160 12.72 9.03 9.29
N ARG A 161 11.64 8.33 8.96
CA ARG A 161 11.66 7.12 8.11
C ARG A 161 12.21 7.40 6.71
N MET A 162 11.71 8.44 6.04
CA MET A 162 12.23 8.87 4.72
C MET A 162 13.70 9.27 4.79
N SER A 163 14.11 10.00 5.84
CA SER A 163 15.53 10.38 6.03
C SER A 163 16.46 9.19 6.29
N SER A 164 15.91 8.07 6.78
CA SER A 164 16.62 6.81 7.00
C SER A 164 16.76 5.97 5.74
N GLY A 165 16.17 6.41 4.62
CA GLY A 165 16.25 5.72 3.33
C GLY A 165 15.04 4.85 3.01
N ALA A 166 13.87 5.11 3.59
CA ALA A 166 12.64 4.49 3.07
C ALA A 166 12.31 5.07 1.69
N ILE A 167 11.70 4.25 0.83
CA ILE A 167 11.24 4.65 -0.50
C ILE A 167 9.73 4.84 -0.46
N SER A 168 9.27 6.01 -0.93
CA SER A 168 7.85 6.33 -1.01
C SER A 168 7.37 6.15 -2.44
N PHE A 169 6.36 5.31 -2.63
CA PHE A 169 5.65 5.19 -3.91
C PHE A 169 4.23 5.71 -3.70
N ASP A 170 3.94 6.89 -4.22
CA ASP A 170 2.57 7.41 -4.23
C ASP A 170 1.79 6.68 -5.33
N LYS A 171 1.13 5.58 -4.95
CA LYS A 171 0.32 4.81 -5.88
C LYS A 171 -1.09 5.39 -5.97
N VAL A 172 -1.56 5.58 -7.19
CA VAL A 172 -2.97 5.86 -7.48
C VAL A 172 -3.70 4.53 -7.58
N GLU A 173 -4.71 4.32 -6.73
CA GLU A 173 -5.57 3.14 -6.82
C GLU A 173 -6.77 3.40 -7.72
N VAL A 174 -7.02 2.48 -8.65
CA VAL A 174 -8.21 2.49 -9.51
C VAL A 174 -9.36 1.81 -8.77
N LYS A 175 -10.50 2.51 -8.67
CA LYS A 175 -11.75 2.01 -8.09
C LYS A 175 -12.90 2.25 -9.06
N PHE A 176 -13.99 1.50 -8.85
CA PHE A 176 -15.15 1.51 -9.73
C PHE A 176 -16.39 1.91 -8.94
N THR A 177 -17.25 2.69 -9.57
CA THR A 177 -18.65 2.84 -9.16
C THR A 177 -19.42 1.70 -9.81
N LEU A 178 -20.10 0.90 -9.00
CA LEU A 178 -20.89 -0.24 -9.46
C LEU A 178 -22.38 0.04 -9.26
N ASP A 179 -23.23 -0.48 -10.14
CA ASP A 179 -24.68 -0.53 -9.93
C ASP A 179 -25.11 -1.77 -9.12
N GLU A 180 -26.43 -2.00 -9.00
CA GLU A 180 -27.00 -3.10 -8.21
C GLU A 180 -26.64 -4.49 -8.78
N GLU A 181 -26.34 -4.55 -10.09
CA GLU A 181 -25.94 -5.74 -10.81
C GLU A 181 -24.41 -5.97 -10.83
N ASN A 182 -23.63 -5.07 -10.20
CA ASN A 182 -22.16 -5.04 -10.26
C ASN A 182 -21.59 -4.74 -11.66
N GLU A 183 -22.30 -3.94 -12.44
CA GLU A 183 -21.80 -3.35 -13.68
C GLU A 183 -21.03 -2.05 -13.37
N PRO A 184 -19.83 -1.85 -13.94
CA PRO A 184 -19.04 -0.64 -13.70
C PRO A 184 -19.63 0.54 -14.47
N THR A 185 -20.22 1.50 -13.76
CA THR A 185 -20.81 2.72 -14.33
C THR A 185 -19.83 3.90 -14.34
N GLY A 186 -18.75 3.81 -13.56
CA GLY A 186 -17.72 4.84 -13.49
C GLY A 186 -16.41 4.34 -12.92
N VAL A 187 -15.35 5.09 -13.20
CA VAL A 187 -14.00 4.87 -12.66
C VAL A 187 -13.57 6.10 -11.88
N PHE A 188 -13.04 5.89 -10.68
CA PHE A 188 -12.46 6.95 -9.88
C PHE A 188 -11.14 6.52 -9.25
N PHE A 189 -10.35 7.50 -8.86
CA PHE A 189 -9.01 7.28 -8.34
C PHE A 189 -8.94 7.62 -6.86
N LYS A 190 -8.37 6.71 -6.08
CA LYS A 190 -8.09 6.95 -4.66
C LYS A 190 -6.60 7.17 -4.47
N THR A 191 -6.27 8.25 -3.78
CA THR A 191 -4.91 8.58 -3.37
C THR A 191 -4.80 8.61 -1.84
N SER A 192 -3.62 8.28 -1.33
CA SER A 192 -3.35 8.30 0.10
C SER A 192 -3.21 9.73 0.62
N LYS A 193 -4.11 10.14 1.53
CA LYS A 193 -4.08 11.47 2.19
C LYS A 193 -3.46 11.40 3.58
N GLU A 194 -3.39 12.53 4.30
CA GLU A 194 -2.76 12.60 5.61
C GLU A 194 -3.39 11.67 6.65
N ALA A 195 -4.72 11.48 6.64
CA ALA A 195 -5.38 10.51 7.52
C ALA A 195 -4.96 9.06 7.24
N ASN A 196 -4.79 8.68 5.97
CA ASN A 196 -4.27 7.36 5.60
C ASN A 196 -2.84 7.18 6.10
N LYS A 197 -1.99 8.18 5.82
CA LYS A 197 -0.58 8.16 6.20
C LYS A 197 -0.38 8.26 7.72
N LEU A 198 -1.31 8.85 8.46
CA LEU A 198 -1.34 8.82 9.93
C LEU A 198 -1.43 7.38 10.43
N ILE A 199 -2.46 6.66 9.97
CA ILE A 199 -2.66 5.26 10.37
C ILE A 199 -1.47 4.41 9.93
N GLU A 200 -0.97 4.60 8.71
CA GLU A 200 0.21 3.90 8.19
C GLU A 200 1.41 4.00 9.15
N GLU A 201 1.80 5.20 9.58
CA GLU A 201 2.99 5.38 10.43
C GLU A 201 2.85 4.71 11.80
N PHE A 202 1.67 4.74 12.41
CA PHE A 202 1.45 4.02 13.66
C PHE A 202 1.43 2.51 13.45
N MET A 203 0.81 2.01 12.38
CA MET A 203 0.88 0.57 12.08
C MET A 203 2.33 0.11 11.84
N LEU A 204 3.13 0.90 11.11
CA LEU A 204 4.56 0.64 10.91
C LEU A 204 5.33 0.66 12.24
N LEU A 205 5.00 1.58 13.15
CA LEU A 205 5.60 1.65 14.49
C LEU A 205 5.30 0.38 15.30
N ALA A 206 4.06 -0.09 15.34
CA ALA A 206 3.70 -1.35 16.01
C ALA A 206 4.45 -2.53 15.41
N ASN A 207 4.36 -2.69 14.08
CA ASN A 207 4.98 -3.75 13.31
C ASN A 207 6.50 -3.84 13.56
N ARG A 208 7.24 -2.73 13.40
CA ARG A 208 8.70 -2.74 13.64
C ARG A 208 9.00 -3.04 15.10
N SER A 209 8.22 -2.48 16.03
CA SER A 209 8.54 -2.56 17.46
C SER A 209 8.33 -3.96 18.02
N VAL A 210 7.34 -4.69 17.51
CA VAL A 210 7.09 -6.12 17.78
C VAL A 210 8.22 -6.96 17.18
N ALA A 211 8.56 -6.74 15.91
CA ALA A 211 9.65 -7.45 15.25
C ALA A 211 10.99 -7.26 15.98
N GLU A 212 11.32 -6.03 16.39
CA GLU A 212 12.51 -5.75 17.18
C GLU A 212 12.48 -6.38 18.57
N PHE A 213 11.30 -6.43 19.21
CA PHE A 213 11.16 -6.98 20.55
C PHE A 213 11.46 -8.49 20.57
N VAL A 214 11.01 -9.22 19.56
CA VAL A 214 11.24 -10.67 19.47
C VAL A 214 12.57 -10.98 18.79
N GLY A 215 12.92 -10.26 17.73
CA GLY A 215 14.02 -10.61 16.84
C GLY A 215 15.42 -10.20 17.30
N LYS A 216 15.52 -9.19 18.17
CA LYS A 216 16.83 -8.81 18.73
C LYS A 216 17.40 -9.96 19.56
N PRO A 217 18.68 -10.33 19.39
CA PRO A 217 19.31 -11.38 20.18
C PRO A 217 19.21 -11.11 21.67
N ASP A 218 19.06 -12.16 22.47
CA ASP A 218 19.17 -12.06 23.92
C ASP A 218 20.62 -11.72 24.35
N LYS A 219 20.85 -11.54 25.66
CA LYS A 219 22.19 -11.24 26.20
C LYS A 219 23.24 -12.30 25.86
N ASN A 220 22.82 -13.51 25.50
CA ASN A 220 23.69 -14.63 25.14
C ASN A 220 23.83 -14.80 23.61
N GLY A 221 23.24 -13.90 22.82
CA GLY A 221 23.27 -13.93 21.36
C GLY A 221 22.25 -14.88 20.73
N ASN A 222 21.35 -15.50 21.51
CA ASN A 222 20.34 -16.39 20.97
C ASN A 222 19.22 -15.59 20.31
N ARG A 223 18.79 -16.04 19.13
CA ARG A 223 17.63 -15.47 18.42
C ARG A 223 16.42 -16.37 18.61
N LYS A 224 15.26 -15.75 18.77
CA LYS A 224 13.98 -16.46 18.78
C LYS A 224 13.43 -16.52 17.36
N THR A 225 12.92 -17.69 16.98
CA THR A 225 12.17 -17.86 15.74
C THR A 225 10.97 -16.92 15.73
N PHE A 226 10.81 -16.17 14.65
CA PHE A 226 9.69 -15.26 14.46
C PHE A 226 9.32 -15.18 12.99
N VAL A 227 8.19 -14.56 12.68
CA VAL A 227 7.74 -14.34 11.31
C VAL A 227 8.10 -12.91 10.94
N TYR A 228 8.94 -12.73 9.91
CA TYR A 228 9.34 -11.43 9.39
C TYR A 228 8.68 -11.18 8.04
N ARG A 229 8.47 -9.90 7.74
CA ARG A 229 8.13 -9.44 6.40
C ARG A 229 9.40 -8.82 5.83
N ILE A 230 10.07 -9.58 4.98
CA ILE A 230 11.36 -9.22 4.41
C ILE A 230 11.19 -8.62 3.01
N HIS A 231 12.13 -7.76 2.63
CA HIS A 231 12.19 -7.20 1.29
C HIS A 231 13.65 -6.92 0.96
N ASP A 232 14.17 -7.65 -0.01
CA ASP A 232 15.57 -7.59 -0.39
C ASP A 232 15.91 -6.29 -1.15
N GLU A 233 17.19 -6.10 -1.44
CA GLU A 233 17.69 -5.01 -2.28
C GLU A 233 17.17 -5.13 -3.72
N PRO A 234 17.12 -4.03 -4.49
CA PRO A 234 16.67 -4.04 -5.87
C PRO A 234 17.61 -4.86 -6.77
N ASP A 235 17.08 -5.34 -7.89
CA ASP A 235 17.87 -6.10 -8.87
C ASP A 235 18.81 -5.17 -9.65
N ASP A 236 20.12 -5.45 -9.62
CA ASP A 236 21.16 -4.65 -10.27
C ASP A 236 20.96 -4.51 -11.78
N SER A 237 20.52 -5.57 -12.45
CA SER A 237 20.29 -5.54 -13.91
C SER A 237 19.12 -4.62 -14.27
N LYS A 238 18.07 -4.64 -13.45
CA LYS A 238 16.91 -3.75 -13.61
C LYS A 238 17.23 -2.31 -13.23
N LEU A 239 18.09 -2.08 -12.23
CA LEU A 239 18.59 -0.75 -11.89
C LEU A 239 19.43 -0.16 -13.04
N ALA A 240 20.28 -0.97 -13.68
CA ALA A 240 21.03 -0.54 -14.86
C ALA A 240 20.10 -0.20 -16.04
N ALA A 241 19.06 -1.00 -16.28
CA ALA A 241 18.03 -0.71 -17.29
C ALA A 241 17.28 0.60 -16.98
N LEU A 242 16.88 0.82 -15.73
CA LEU A 242 16.28 2.08 -15.28
C LEU A 242 17.21 3.26 -15.55
N GLN A 243 18.50 3.14 -15.19
CA GLN A 243 19.50 4.19 -15.44
C GLN A 243 19.60 4.56 -16.92
N ASN A 244 19.59 3.57 -17.82
CA ASN A 244 19.65 3.82 -19.27
C ASN A 244 18.46 4.66 -19.75
N VAL A 245 17.26 4.40 -19.23
CA VAL A 245 16.05 5.17 -19.57
C VAL A 245 16.12 6.58 -19.00
N VAL A 246 16.34 6.72 -17.68
CA VAL A 246 16.26 8.03 -17.01
C VAL A 246 17.39 8.98 -17.40
N SER A 247 18.53 8.45 -17.86
CA SER A 247 19.64 9.25 -18.38
C SER A 247 19.27 10.10 -19.60
N LYS A 248 18.31 9.65 -20.41
CA LYS A 248 17.83 10.39 -21.59
C LYS A 248 17.04 11.64 -21.20
N PHE A 249 16.43 11.62 -20.02
CA PHE A 249 15.75 12.77 -19.42
C PHE A 249 16.70 13.62 -18.55
N GLY A 250 18.00 13.30 -18.53
CA GLY A 250 19.02 14.05 -17.79
C GLY A 250 19.25 13.59 -16.35
N TYR A 251 18.56 12.54 -15.89
CA TYR A 251 18.72 12.03 -14.53
C TYR A 251 19.91 11.07 -14.40
N LYS A 252 20.54 11.04 -13.23
CA LYS A 252 21.64 10.13 -12.92
C LYS A 252 21.42 9.46 -11.57
N LEU A 253 21.43 8.14 -11.56
CA LEU A 253 21.39 7.31 -10.37
C LEU A 253 22.80 6.97 -9.91
N ASN A 254 22.93 6.69 -8.62
CA ASN A 254 24.21 6.38 -8.00
C ASN A 254 24.15 5.04 -7.25
N PHE A 255 24.69 4.00 -7.88
CA PHE A 255 24.69 2.62 -7.39
C PHE A 255 25.93 2.23 -6.59
N LYS A 256 26.69 3.20 -6.05
CA LYS A 256 27.94 2.92 -5.33
C LYS A 256 27.71 2.08 -4.06
N ASP A 257 26.68 2.40 -3.31
CA ASP A 257 26.29 1.71 -2.08
C ASP A 257 24.78 1.83 -1.86
N ARG A 258 24.25 1.04 -0.91
CA ARG A 258 22.82 1.04 -0.55
C ARG A 258 22.29 2.45 -0.28
N LYS A 259 23.01 3.26 0.50
CA LYS A 259 22.56 4.59 0.90
C LYS A 259 22.56 5.57 -0.27
N SER A 260 23.57 5.52 -1.13
CA SER A 260 23.60 6.34 -2.35
C SER A 260 22.48 5.93 -3.32
N THR A 261 22.22 4.63 -3.43
CA THR A 261 21.19 4.08 -4.32
C THR A 261 19.82 4.57 -3.91
N THR A 262 19.41 4.32 -2.67
CA THR A 262 18.10 4.78 -2.17
C THR A 262 17.95 6.29 -2.27
N ARG A 263 18.98 7.07 -1.91
CA ARG A 263 18.92 8.53 -2.03
C ARG A 263 18.71 8.97 -3.48
N SER A 264 19.42 8.36 -4.43
CA SER A 264 19.28 8.70 -5.84
C SER A 264 17.91 8.32 -6.40
N LEU A 265 17.34 7.19 -5.97
CA LEU A 265 15.97 6.78 -6.33
C LEU A 265 14.92 7.74 -5.76
N ASN A 266 15.01 8.10 -4.48
CA ASN A 266 14.10 9.06 -3.87
C ASN A 266 14.19 10.45 -4.52
N ASN A 267 15.40 10.90 -4.83
CA ASN A 267 15.60 12.15 -5.56
C ASN A 267 14.94 12.08 -6.94
N LEU A 268 15.18 11.00 -7.69
CA LEU A 268 14.55 10.76 -8.99
C LEU A 268 13.03 10.83 -8.89
N LEU A 269 12.42 10.04 -7.99
CA LEU A 269 10.96 10.01 -7.78
C LEU A 269 10.42 11.40 -7.41
N SER A 270 11.15 12.18 -6.61
CA SER A 270 10.75 13.55 -6.25
C SER A 270 10.88 14.55 -7.40
N GLU A 271 11.91 14.41 -8.24
CA GLU A 271 12.18 15.33 -9.34
C GLU A 271 11.24 15.13 -10.53
N VAL A 272 10.68 13.92 -10.68
CA VAL A 272 9.76 13.61 -11.78
C VAL A 272 8.31 13.97 -11.47
N VAL A 273 7.96 14.31 -10.23
CA VAL A 273 6.58 14.68 -9.86
C VAL A 273 6.08 15.84 -10.72
N GLY A 274 4.95 15.63 -11.39
CA GLY A 274 4.31 16.60 -12.29
C GLY A 274 4.95 16.71 -13.68
N LYS A 275 5.98 15.90 -13.99
CA LYS A 275 6.61 15.87 -15.32
C LYS A 275 6.01 14.76 -16.19
N LYS A 276 6.22 14.87 -17.50
CA LYS A 276 5.68 13.93 -18.50
C LYS A 276 6.18 12.50 -18.27
N GLU A 277 7.44 12.37 -17.86
CA GLU A 277 8.10 11.08 -17.60
C GLU A 277 7.75 10.44 -16.24
N GLN A 278 6.93 11.08 -15.39
CA GLN A 278 6.63 10.58 -14.03
C GLN A 278 6.13 9.13 -14.03
N ASN A 279 5.05 8.85 -14.78
CA ASN A 279 4.40 7.53 -14.78
C ASN A 279 5.37 6.43 -15.23
N LEU A 280 6.22 6.74 -16.21
CA LEU A 280 7.23 5.82 -16.71
C LEU A 280 8.28 5.53 -15.62
N VAL A 281 8.83 6.58 -15.02
CA VAL A 281 9.86 6.47 -13.99
C VAL A 281 9.35 5.72 -12.76
N ASP A 282 8.13 6.03 -12.30
CA ASP A 282 7.49 5.34 -11.18
C ASP A 282 7.34 3.84 -11.49
N THR A 283 6.85 3.51 -12.69
CA THR A 283 6.64 2.12 -13.12
C THR A 283 7.94 1.32 -13.18
N LEU A 284 8.98 1.88 -13.81
CA LEU A 284 10.27 1.19 -13.93
C LEU A 284 10.99 1.08 -12.58
N THR A 285 10.87 2.08 -11.72
CA THR A 285 11.45 2.04 -10.37
C THR A 285 10.77 0.98 -9.50
N ILE A 286 9.44 0.85 -9.57
CA ILE A 286 8.73 -0.23 -8.86
C ILE A 286 9.16 -1.61 -9.40
N ARG A 287 9.30 -1.75 -10.73
CA ARG A 287 9.70 -3.02 -11.35
C ARG A 287 11.13 -3.45 -11.03
N SER A 288 12.02 -2.50 -10.69
CA SER A 288 13.39 -2.80 -10.26
C SER A 288 13.49 -3.28 -8.82
N MET A 289 12.50 -3.01 -7.97
CA MET A 289 12.47 -3.50 -6.60
C MET A 289 12.24 -5.02 -6.55
N SER A 290 12.81 -5.63 -5.51
CA SER A 290 12.50 -7.02 -5.15
C SER A 290 11.08 -7.14 -4.60
N LYS A 291 10.49 -8.34 -4.66
CA LYS A 291 9.19 -8.59 -4.03
C LYS A 291 9.40 -8.82 -2.55
N ALA A 292 8.49 -8.31 -1.71
CA ALA A 292 8.49 -8.64 -0.30
C ALA A 292 7.85 -10.02 -0.08
N GLU A 293 8.33 -10.74 0.91
CA GLU A 293 7.87 -12.09 1.27
C GLU A 293 7.91 -12.30 2.78
N TYR A 294 7.29 -13.38 3.25
CA TYR A 294 7.40 -13.81 4.64
C TYR A 294 8.53 -14.82 4.77
N SER A 295 9.31 -14.73 5.85
CA SER A 295 10.33 -15.72 6.20
C SER A 295 10.67 -15.62 7.70
N THR A 296 11.21 -16.69 8.26
CA THR A 296 11.86 -16.70 9.58
C THR A 296 13.27 -16.10 9.53
N HIS A 297 13.88 -16.05 8.34
CA HIS A 297 15.19 -15.49 8.10
C HIS A 297 15.12 -13.97 7.91
N ASN A 298 15.41 -13.21 8.96
CA ASN A 298 15.37 -11.76 8.87
C ASN A 298 16.56 -11.18 8.07
N ILE A 299 16.28 -10.67 6.86
CA ILE A 299 17.19 -9.86 6.05
C ILE A 299 16.86 -8.35 6.10
N GLY A 300 15.88 -7.96 6.91
CA GLY A 300 15.34 -6.61 6.93
C GLY A 300 14.37 -6.31 5.79
N HIS A 301 13.94 -5.05 5.70
CA HIS A 301 12.99 -4.58 4.71
C HIS A 301 13.54 -3.33 4.01
N TYR A 302 14.14 -3.51 2.83
CA TYR A 302 14.81 -2.46 2.08
C TYR A 302 13.88 -1.26 1.80
N GLY A 303 12.68 -1.49 1.26
CA GLY A 303 11.76 -0.40 0.91
C GLY A 303 11.29 0.46 2.09
N LEU A 304 11.28 -0.08 3.32
CA LEU A 304 10.87 0.63 4.53
C LEU A 304 12.05 1.17 5.34
N ALA A 305 13.28 0.81 4.96
CA ALA A 305 14.50 1.05 5.73
C ALA A 305 14.43 0.57 7.19
N PHE A 306 13.90 -0.64 7.41
CA PHE A 306 13.84 -1.28 8.72
C PHE A 306 14.71 -2.54 8.76
N ASP A 307 15.49 -2.70 9.83
CA ASP A 307 16.29 -3.92 10.07
C ASP A 307 15.43 -5.08 10.59
N TYR A 308 14.32 -4.76 11.27
CA TYR A 308 13.35 -5.73 11.79
C TYR A 308 11.95 -5.25 11.43
N TYR A 309 11.21 -6.06 10.68
CA TYR A 309 9.84 -5.76 10.31
C TYR A 309 9.00 -7.04 10.22
N THR A 310 7.76 -6.96 10.70
CA THR A 310 6.76 -8.03 10.61
C THR A 310 5.41 -7.41 10.28
N HIS A 311 4.46 -8.24 9.86
CA HIS A 311 3.06 -7.85 9.88
C HIS A 311 2.40 -8.33 11.18
N PHE A 312 1.89 -7.38 11.96
CA PHE A 312 1.21 -7.63 13.24
C PHE A 312 -0.20 -7.01 13.29
N THR A 313 -0.47 -6.01 12.45
CA THR A 313 -1.61 -5.11 12.58
C THR A 313 -2.86 -5.49 11.79
N SER A 314 -2.94 -6.68 11.18
CA SER A 314 -4.12 -7.12 10.41
C SER A 314 -4.41 -8.63 10.48
N PRO A 315 -4.47 -9.25 11.68
CA PRO A 315 -4.69 -10.69 11.83
C PRO A 315 -6.06 -11.18 11.38
N ILE A 316 -7.04 -10.30 11.15
CA ILE A 316 -8.36 -10.69 10.61
C ILE A 316 -8.24 -11.17 9.15
N ARG A 317 -7.23 -10.66 8.43
CA ARG A 317 -7.11 -10.83 6.97
C ARG A 317 -5.75 -11.36 6.51
N ARG A 318 -4.83 -11.65 7.44
CA ARG A 318 -3.49 -12.18 7.16
C ARG A 318 -3.11 -13.17 8.26
N TYR A 319 -2.85 -14.40 7.87
CA TYR A 319 -2.42 -15.47 8.77
C TYR A 319 -1.02 -15.23 9.36
N PRO A 320 -0.04 -14.62 8.66
CA PRO A 320 1.23 -14.21 9.26
C PRO A 320 1.09 -13.34 10.51
N ASP A 321 0.11 -12.43 10.53
CA ASP A 321 -0.17 -11.61 11.72
C ASP A 321 -0.75 -12.47 12.86
N VAL A 322 -1.56 -13.49 12.57
CA VAL A 322 -2.03 -14.46 13.58
C VAL A 322 -0.86 -15.24 14.16
N MET A 323 0.08 -15.67 13.33
CA MET A 323 1.32 -16.32 13.77
C MET A 323 2.16 -15.38 14.64
N ALA A 324 2.32 -14.12 14.23
CA ALA A 324 3.04 -13.10 15.00
C ALA A 324 2.41 -12.85 16.37
N HIS A 325 1.07 -12.79 16.46
CA HIS A 325 0.33 -12.68 17.74
C HIS A 325 0.62 -13.87 18.65
N ARG A 326 0.50 -15.10 18.13
CA ARG A 326 0.76 -16.32 18.92
C ARG A 326 2.19 -16.37 19.45
N LEU A 327 3.17 -16.09 18.59
CA LEU A 327 4.59 -16.10 18.96
C LEU A 327 4.91 -15.00 19.97
N LEU A 328 4.39 -13.79 19.77
CA LEU A 328 4.58 -12.69 20.71
C LEU A 328 4.04 -13.07 22.09
N GLN A 329 2.82 -13.60 22.17
CA GLN A 329 2.25 -14.06 23.44
C GLN A 329 3.10 -15.16 24.09
N HIS A 330 3.46 -16.20 23.34
CA HIS A 330 4.30 -17.30 23.82
C HIS A 330 5.61 -16.80 24.44
N TYR A 331 6.23 -15.79 23.83
CA TYR A 331 7.46 -15.20 24.34
C TYR A 331 7.27 -14.24 25.50
N LEU A 332 6.14 -13.54 25.60
CA LEU A 332 5.76 -12.77 26.78
C LEU A 332 5.54 -13.69 28.00
N ASP A 333 5.03 -14.91 27.77
CA ASP A 333 4.82 -15.92 28.81
C ASP A 333 6.12 -16.68 29.20
N GLY A 334 7.28 -16.28 28.65
CA GLY A 334 8.58 -16.89 28.94
C GLY A 334 8.87 -18.19 28.18
N GLY A 335 8.12 -18.47 27.11
CA GLY A 335 8.33 -19.61 26.23
C GLY A 335 9.71 -19.63 25.56
N LYS A 336 10.22 -20.83 25.28
CA LYS A 336 11.46 -21.06 24.52
C LYS A 336 11.22 -20.85 23.01
N SER A 337 12.30 -20.68 22.24
CA SER A 337 12.21 -20.60 20.78
C SER A 337 11.49 -21.81 20.20
N VAL A 338 10.61 -21.57 19.24
CA VAL A 338 9.88 -22.60 18.50
C VAL A 338 10.74 -23.19 17.36
N ASN A 339 10.24 -24.20 16.68
CA ASN A 339 10.92 -24.81 15.53
C ASN A 339 10.90 -23.86 14.32
N GLU A 340 12.08 -23.46 13.84
CA GLU A 340 12.23 -22.55 12.71
C GLU A 340 11.68 -23.11 11.40
N ASN A 341 12.05 -24.35 11.04
CA ASN A 341 11.63 -24.97 9.77
C ASN A 341 10.11 -25.06 9.64
N LEU A 342 9.41 -25.33 10.74
CA LEU A 342 7.94 -25.38 10.75
C LEU A 342 7.33 -24.01 10.41
N TYR A 343 7.90 -22.93 10.93
CA TYR A 343 7.40 -21.59 10.64
C TYR A 343 7.85 -21.08 9.28
N GLU A 344 8.99 -21.53 8.77
CA GLU A 344 9.45 -21.18 7.42
C GLU A 344 8.50 -21.76 6.36
N GLU A 345 8.10 -23.03 6.49
CA GLU A 345 7.09 -23.63 5.61
C GLU A 345 5.78 -22.83 5.61
N LYS A 346 5.32 -22.39 6.79
CA LYS A 346 4.12 -21.53 6.89
C LYS A 346 4.33 -20.16 6.25
N CYS A 347 5.53 -19.61 6.29
CA CYS A 347 5.89 -18.35 5.65
C CYS A 347 5.91 -18.46 4.13
N GLU A 348 6.49 -19.54 3.58
CA GLU A 348 6.50 -19.84 2.15
C GLU A 348 5.08 -20.00 1.58
N HIS A 349 4.22 -20.75 2.29
CA HIS A 349 2.79 -20.88 1.95
C HIS A 349 2.09 -19.53 1.96
N SER A 350 2.26 -18.75 3.04
CA SER A 350 1.62 -17.43 3.15
C SER A 350 2.06 -16.46 2.05
N SER A 351 3.33 -16.51 1.65
CA SER A 351 3.88 -15.69 0.55
C SER A 351 3.30 -16.10 -0.80
N SER A 352 3.15 -17.40 -1.04
CA SER A 352 2.54 -17.96 -2.26
C SER A 352 1.06 -17.56 -2.38
N MET A 353 0.32 -17.64 -1.27
CA MET A 353 -1.10 -17.26 -1.22
C MET A 353 -1.30 -15.74 -1.36
N GLU A 354 -0.42 -14.91 -0.79
CA GLU A 354 -0.44 -13.46 -1.03
C GLU A 354 -0.19 -13.12 -2.51
N TYR A 355 0.74 -13.82 -3.16
CA TYR A 355 0.99 -13.64 -4.59
C TYR A 355 -0.26 -14.03 -5.41
N LEU A 356 -0.88 -15.16 -5.11
CA LEU A 356 -2.11 -15.61 -5.79
C LEU A 356 -3.25 -14.60 -5.59
N ALA A 357 -3.47 -14.12 -4.36
CA ALA A 357 -4.46 -13.11 -4.04
C ALA A 357 -4.21 -11.82 -4.85
N THR A 358 -2.98 -11.32 -4.85
CA THR A 358 -2.60 -10.11 -5.61
C THR A 358 -2.89 -10.25 -7.10
N GLN A 359 -2.66 -11.44 -7.69
CA GLN A 359 -2.97 -11.68 -9.10
C GLN A 359 -4.48 -11.73 -9.34
N ALA A 360 -5.26 -12.35 -8.46
CA ALA A 360 -6.72 -12.36 -8.57
C ALA A 360 -7.31 -10.94 -8.48
N GLU A 361 -6.79 -10.09 -7.58
CA GLU A 361 -7.21 -8.70 -7.45
C GLU A 361 -6.89 -7.89 -8.72
N ARG A 362 -5.68 -8.02 -9.28
CA ARG A 362 -5.30 -7.38 -10.54
C ARG A 362 -6.17 -7.83 -11.70
N ASP A 363 -6.43 -9.12 -11.79
CA ASP A 363 -7.28 -9.70 -12.82
C ASP A 363 -8.73 -9.22 -12.71
N SER A 364 -9.24 -9.05 -11.50
CA SER A 364 -10.58 -8.50 -11.24
C SER A 364 -10.68 -7.03 -11.65
N ILE A 365 -9.67 -6.22 -11.32
CA ILE A 365 -9.57 -4.83 -11.79
C ILE A 365 -9.55 -4.80 -13.32
N LYS A 366 -8.68 -5.58 -13.95
CA LYS A 366 -8.57 -5.63 -15.41
C LYS A 366 -9.88 -6.06 -16.07
N TYR A 367 -10.57 -7.05 -15.51
CA TYR A 367 -11.87 -7.48 -15.99
C TYR A 367 -12.89 -6.33 -15.94
N MET A 368 -12.97 -5.61 -14.82
CA MET A 368 -13.90 -4.47 -14.67
C MET A 368 -13.54 -3.28 -15.56
N GLN A 369 -12.25 -3.03 -15.79
CA GLN A 369 -11.80 -2.04 -16.79
C GLN A 369 -12.31 -2.38 -18.18
N ILE A 370 -12.13 -3.63 -18.63
CA ILE A 370 -12.56 -4.04 -19.97
C ILE A 370 -14.07 -3.98 -20.10
N LYS A 371 -14.79 -4.43 -19.06
CA LYS A 371 -16.24 -4.36 -18.98
C LYS A 371 -16.74 -2.93 -19.12
N PHE A 372 -16.16 -2.00 -18.36
CA PHE A 372 -16.43 -0.56 -18.49
C PHE A 372 -16.16 -0.05 -19.92
N MET A 373 -15.07 -0.46 -20.55
CA MET A 373 -14.70 -0.01 -21.90
C MET A 373 -15.60 -0.59 -23.01
N GLN A 374 -16.41 -1.63 -22.76
CA GLN A 374 -17.34 -2.16 -23.77
C GLN A 374 -18.41 -1.15 -24.18
N ASP A 375 -18.82 -0.27 -23.26
CA ASP A 375 -19.82 0.77 -23.49
C ASP A 375 -19.24 2.08 -24.03
N HIS A 376 -17.92 2.16 -24.15
CA HIS A 376 -17.20 3.38 -24.52
C HIS A 376 -16.48 3.26 -25.87
N LYS A 377 -16.93 2.37 -26.75
CA LYS A 377 -16.24 2.04 -27.99
C LYS A 377 -16.09 3.20 -28.97
N ASP A 378 -17.05 4.11 -28.97
CA ASP A 378 -17.09 5.21 -29.94
C ASP A 378 -16.27 6.44 -29.52
N GLN A 379 -15.72 6.44 -28.30
CA GLN A 379 -14.99 7.57 -27.73
C GLN A 379 -13.49 7.53 -28.06
N GLU A 380 -12.90 8.71 -28.18
CA GLU A 380 -11.45 8.89 -28.28
C GLU A 380 -10.88 9.17 -26.88
N PHE A 381 -9.74 8.56 -26.59
CA PHE A 381 -9.08 8.64 -25.29
C PHE A 381 -7.66 9.16 -25.42
N HIS A 382 -7.31 10.07 -24.52
CA HIS A 382 -5.93 10.43 -24.28
C HIS A 382 -5.27 9.33 -23.44
N GLY A 383 -4.20 8.77 -23.96
CA GLY A 383 -3.43 7.72 -23.30
C GLY A 383 -1.94 8.00 -23.31
N VAL A 384 -1.22 7.30 -22.45
CA VAL A 384 0.23 7.30 -22.37
C VAL A 384 0.73 5.91 -22.74
N ILE A 385 1.75 5.83 -23.58
CA ILE A 385 2.40 4.55 -23.89
C ILE A 385 3.05 4.00 -22.62
N SER A 386 2.51 2.91 -22.08
CA SER A 386 2.93 2.25 -20.83
C SER A 386 3.88 1.07 -21.06
N GLY A 387 3.96 0.59 -22.31
CA GLY A 387 4.83 -0.51 -22.71
C GLY A 387 5.05 -0.54 -24.21
N VAL A 388 6.21 -1.03 -24.64
CA VAL A 388 6.56 -1.18 -26.05
C VAL A 388 7.20 -2.56 -26.25
N THR A 389 6.74 -3.28 -27.27
CA THR A 389 7.21 -4.62 -27.64
C THR A 389 7.38 -4.72 -29.17
N ASP A 390 7.93 -5.82 -29.65
CA ASP A 390 8.09 -6.14 -31.07
C ASP A 390 6.78 -6.48 -31.79
N TRP A 391 5.66 -6.69 -31.08
CA TRP A 391 4.35 -6.93 -31.67
C TRP A 391 3.31 -5.81 -31.45
N GLY A 392 3.55 -4.90 -30.51
CA GLY A 392 2.63 -3.80 -30.22
C GLY A 392 3.10 -2.82 -29.16
N ILE A 393 2.33 -1.75 -29.00
CA ILE A 393 2.46 -0.78 -27.90
C ILE A 393 1.28 -0.93 -26.94
N TYR A 394 1.56 -0.91 -25.65
CA TYR A 394 0.55 -0.82 -24.60
C TYR A 394 0.31 0.65 -24.29
N VAL A 395 -0.96 1.03 -24.21
CA VAL A 395 -1.40 2.39 -23.95
C VAL A 395 -2.32 2.35 -22.73
N GLU A 396 -1.97 3.13 -21.70
CA GLU A 396 -2.79 3.37 -20.52
C GLU A 396 -3.58 4.67 -20.71
N ILE A 397 -4.90 4.61 -20.67
CA ILE A 397 -5.76 5.79 -20.75
C ILE A 397 -5.63 6.64 -19.48
N ILE A 398 -5.44 7.95 -19.63
CA ILE A 398 -5.20 8.86 -18.50
C ILE A 398 -6.43 8.96 -17.58
N SER A 399 -7.63 9.09 -18.16
CA SER A 399 -8.87 9.38 -17.43
C SER A 399 -9.45 8.21 -16.65
N ASN A 400 -9.15 6.96 -17.02
CA ASN A 400 -9.71 5.76 -16.39
C ASN A 400 -8.67 4.65 -16.11
N LYS A 401 -7.40 4.88 -16.44
CA LYS A 401 -6.27 3.95 -16.24
C LYS A 401 -6.45 2.57 -16.88
N CYS A 402 -7.37 2.44 -17.84
CA CYS A 402 -7.53 1.21 -18.60
C CYS A 402 -6.34 1.06 -19.54
N GLU A 403 -5.71 -0.10 -19.50
CA GLU A 403 -4.59 -0.44 -20.39
C GLU A 403 -5.08 -1.36 -21.51
N GLY A 404 -4.67 -1.05 -22.74
CA GLY A 404 -4.95 -1.84 -23.93
C GLY A 404 -3.78 -1.79 -24.91
N MET A 405 -3.82 -2.65 -25.93
CA MET A 405 -2.73 -2.81 -26.88
C MET A 405 -3.11 -2.28 -28.26
N VAL A 406 -2.22 -1.49 -28.86
CA VAL A 406 -2.22 -1.22 -30.30
C VAL A 406 -1.22 -2.19 -30.95
N ARG A 407 -1.70 -3.03 -31.85
CA ARG A 407 -0.84 -3.97 -32.60
C ARG A 407 -0.10 -3.21 -33.70
N LEU A 408 1.19 -3.50 -33.90
CA LEU A 408 1.98 -2.80 -34.94
C LEU A 408 1.38 -2.94 -36.33
N ARG A 409 0.78 -4.10 -36.64
CA ARG A 409 0.11 -4.37 -37.92
C ARG A 409 -1.12 -3.50 -38.19
N ASP A 410 -1.71 -2.93 -37.13
CA ASP A 410 -2.90 -2.09 -37.23
C ASP A 410 -2.53 -0.61 -37.42
N ILE A 411 -1.23 -0.27 -37.32
CA ILE A 411 -0.71 1.07 -37.56
C ILE A 411 -0.38 1.17 -39.06
N SER A 412 -1.26 1.84 -39.82
CA SER A 412 -1.23 1.79 -41.28
C SER A 412 -0.35 2.85 -41.95
N ASP A 413 0.18 3.83 -41.22
CA ASP A 413 0.95 4.95 -41.79
C ASP A 413 2.41 4.56 -42.14
N ASP A 414 2.98 3.54 -41.50
CA ASP A 414 4.33 3.04 -41.79
C ASP A 414 4.53 1.59 -41.33
N HIS A 415 5.67 1.00 -41.68
CA HIS A 415 6.17 -0.23 -41.10
C HIS A 415 7.10 0.05 -39.92
N TYR A 416 6.62 -0.23 -38.71
CA TYR A 416 7.34 0.04 -37.47
C TYR A 416 8.23 -1.12 -37.04
N VAL A 417 9.41 -0.80 -36.49
CA VAL A 417 10.34 -1.75 -35.89
C VAL A 417 10.61 -1.35 -34.45
N PHE A 418 10.63 -2.33 -33.56
CA PHE A 418 10.98 -2.12 -32.15
C PHE A 418 12.47 -1.85 -31.98
N ASP A 419 12.80 -0.76 -31.29
CA ASP A 419 14.12 -0.41 -30.80
C ASP A 419 14.13 -0.59 -29.27
N GLU A 420 14.75 -1.68 -28.83
CA GLU A 420 14.88 -2.03 -27.41
C GLU A 420 15.67 -0.99 -26.63
N SER A 421 16.71 -0.41 -27.23
CA SER A 421 17.54 0.60 -26.58
C SER A 421 16.75 1.88 -26.31
N GLN A 422 15.80 2.21 -27.18
CA GLN A 422 14.96 3.39 -27.08
C GLN A 422 13.64 3.14 -26.35
N PHE A 423 13.25 1.88 -26.12
CA PHE A 423 11.88 1.53 -25.71
C PHE A 423 10.85 2.21 -26.61
N ALA A 424 11.07 2.13 -27.92
CA ALA A 424 10.27 2.82 -28.91
C ALA A 424 10.02 1.93 -30.12
N ILE A 425 8.96 2.23 -30.86
CA ILE A 425 8.76 1.73 -32.22
C ILE A 425 9.06 2.85 -33.20
N ILE A 426 9.84 2.56 -34.24
CA ILE A 426 10.30 3.54 -35.22
C ILE A 426 9.84 3.12 -36.61
N GLY A 427 9.13 4.03 -37.29
CA GLY A 427 8.69 3.86 -38.67
C GLY A 427 9.88 3.82 -39.63
N LYS A 428 9.91 2.83 -40.54
CA LYS A 428 11.01 2.71 -41.51
C LYS A 428 11.07 3.87 -42.49
N ASN A 429 9.92 4.38 -42.95
CA ASN A 429 9.82 5.40 -43.99
C ASN A 429 9.60 6.81 -43.42
N THR A 430 8.62 6.98 -42.53
CA THR A 430 8.25 8.26 -41.93
C THR A 430 9.25 8.70 -40.88
N LYS A 431 9.99 7.75 -40.30
CA LYS A 431 10.82 7.94 -39.09
C LYS A 431 10.02 8.41 -37.87
N ASN A 432 8.69 8.30 -37.91
CA ASN A 432 7.84 8.53 -36.75
C ASN A 432 8.27 7.57 -35.64
N MET A 433 8.39 8.10 -34.43
CA MET A 433 8.80 7.34 -33.26
C MET A 433 7.68 7.41 -32.23
N TYR A 434 7.21 6.26 -31.75
CA TYR A 434 6.34 6.18 -30.58
C TYR A 434 7.12 5.53 -29.46
N GLN A 435 7.44 6.32 -28.45
CA GLN A 435 8.28 5.93 -27.34
C GLN A 435 7.46 5.71 -26.09
N LEU A 436 7.94 4.82 -25.23
CA LEU A 436 7.45 4.66 -23.87
C LEU A 436 7.36 6.03 -23.16
N GLY A 437 6.17 6.36 -22.64
CA GLY A 437 5.87 7.66 -22.02
C GLY A 437 5.25 8.71 -22.97
N ASP A 438 5.22 8.48 -24.29
CA ASP A 438 4.56 9.39 -25.23
C ASP A 438 3.04 9.43 -24.98
N GLU A 439 2.47 10.63 -25.11
CA GLU A 439 1.02 10.82 -25.14
C GLU A 439 0.46 10.61 -26.55
N VAL A 440 -0.59 9.78 -26.62
CA VAL A 440 -1.25 9.38 -27.85
C VAL A 440 -2.76 9.45 -27.72
N ILE A 441 -3.44 9.54 -28.85
CA ILE A 441 -4.90 9.43 -28.94
C ILE A 441 -5.23 8.03 -29.44
N VAL A 442 -6.08 7.32 -28.69
CA VAL A 442 -6.52 5.96 -29.02
C VAL A 442 -8.04 5.84 -29.00
N LYS A 443 -8.57 4.90 -29.79
CA LYS A 443 -9.97 4.50 -29.78
C LYS A 443 -10.09 3.00 -29.56
N VAL A 444 -11.10 2.55 -28.81
CA VAL A 444 -11.34 1.11 -28.58
C VAL A 444 -11.63 0.42 -29.90
N LYS A 445 -10.86 -0.62 -30.21
CA LYS A 445 -11.08 -1.52 -31.34
C LYS A 445 -11.96 -2.70 -30.94
N GLU A 446 -11.55 -3.37 -29.87
CA GLU A 446 -12.16 -4.60 -29.39
C GLU A 446 -11.94 -4.72 -27.88
N ALA A 447 -12.97 -5.19 -27.16
CA ALA A 447 -12.93 -5.42 -25.72
C ALA A 447 -13.42 -6.85 -25.45
N ASP A 448 -12.48 -7.77 -25.25
CA ASP A 448 -12.70 -9.19 -25.04
C ASP A 448 -12.59 -9.53 -23.54
N LEU A 449 -13.75 -9.73 -22.91
CA LEU A 449 -13.85 -10.06 -21.49
C LEU A 449 -13.23 -11.43 -21.15
N VAL A 450 -13.36 -12.41 -22.04
CA VAL A 450 -12.88 -13.78 -21.80
C VAL A 450 -11.35 -13.80 -21.79
N LYS A 451 -10.73 -13.13 -22.76
CA LYS A 451 -9.27 -12.99 -22.82
C LYS A 451 -8.73 -11.93 -21.87
N LYS A 452 -9.60 -11.14 -21.22
CA LYS A 452 -9.24 -9.94 -20.45
C LYS A 452 -8.29 -9.05 -21.27
N HIS A 453 -8.67 -8.77 -22.51
CA HIS A 453 -7.89 -7.99 -23.45
C HIS A 453 -8.69 -6.83 -24.04
N LEU A 454 -8.04 -5.65 -24.10
CA LEU A 454 -8.52 -4.46 -24.76
C LEU A 454 -7.55 -4.14 -25.91
N ASP A 455 -8.05 -4.13 -27.15
CA ASP A 455 -7.28 -3.69 -28.31
C ASP A 455 -7.70 -2.26 -28.67
N PHE A 456 -6.72 -1.44 -29.05
CA PHE A 456 -6.90 -0.05 -29.47
C PHE A 456 -6.52 0.16 -30.94
N ILE A 457 -7.14 1.17 -31.55
CA ILE A 457 -6.67 1.84 -32.76
C ILE A 457 -5.91 3.08 -32.32
N LEU A 458 -4.69 3.26 -32.85
CA LEU A 458 -3.92 4.48 -32.67
C LEU A 458 -4.39 5.53 -33.69
N LEU A 459 -4.81 6.70 -33.20
CA LEU A 459 -5.24 7.82 -34.04
C LEU A 459 -4.11 8.81 -34.31
N GLY A 460 -3.12 8.88 -33.42
CA GLY A 460 -1.93 9.72 -33.58
C GLY A 460 -1.31 10.13 -32.25
N LYS A 461 -0.30 11.01 -32.30
CA LYS A 461 0.21 11.68 -31.10
C LYS A 461 -0.71 12.82 -30.68
N VAL A 462 -0.72 13.15 -29.40
CA VAL A 462 -1.36 14.38 -28.92
C VAL A 462 -0.57 15.57 -29.48
N GLU A 463 -1.22 16.47 -30.22
CA GLU A 463 -0.60 17.72 -30.68
C GLU A 463 -0.26 18.58 -29.46
N THR A 464 1.04 18.70 -29.15
CA THR A 464 1.52 19.73 -28.22
C THR A 464 1.56 21.07 -28.95
N ASN A 465 0.61 21.94 -28.65
CA ASN A 465 0.70 23.37 -28.99
C ASN A 465 1.88 24.05 -28.28
#